data_AF-W1XTI9-F1
#
_entry.id   AF-W1XTI9-F1
#
_cell.length_a   1.000
_cell.length_b   1.000
_cell.length_c   1.000
_cell.angle_alpha   90.00
_cell.angle_beta   90.00
_cell.angle_gamma   90.00
#
_symmetry.space_group_name_H-M   'P 1'
#
loop_
_entity.id
_entity.type
_entity.pdbx_description
1 polymer ?
#
loop_
_entity_poly.entity_id
_entity_poly.type
_entity_poly.pdbx_seq_one_letter_code
_entity_poly.pdbx_strand_id
1 'polypeptide(L)' 'VVVENVERVMMEDKLPPKEATEKSMSQIQGALVGIAMVLSAVFIPMAFFGGSTGAIYRQFSITIVSAMALSVLVALILTP' A
#
# COMPACT_ATOMS: atom_id res chain seq x y z
N VAL A 1 -6.16 -7.57 -3.27
CA VAL A 1 -6.66 -6.18 -3.48
C VAL A 1 -6.52 -5.67 -4.90
N VAL A 2 -5.33 -5.36 -5.44
CA VAL A 2 -5.26 -4.73 -6.78
C VAL A 2 -5.83 -5.62 -7.89
N VAL A 3 -5.27 -6.82 -8.08
CA VAL A 3 -5.72 -7.77 -9.12
C VAL A 3 -7.17 -8.20 -8.92
N GLU A 4 -7.56 -8.46 -7.68
CA GLU A 4 -8.94 -8.81 -7.29
C GLU A 4 -9.94 -7.71 -7.66
N ASN A 5 -9.60 -6.43 -7.47
CA ASN A 5 -10.47 -5.32 -7.84
C ASN A 5 -10.59 -5.20 -9.36
N VAL A 6 -9.50 -5.46 -10.10
CA VAL A 6 -9.53 -5.52 -11.57
C VAL A 6 -10.43 -6.67 -12.04
N GLU A 7 -10.28 -7.86 -11.48
CA GLU A 7 -11.09 -9.04 -11.83
C GLU A 7 -12.57 -8.81 -11.55
N ARG A 8 -12.91 -8.19 -10.42
CA ARG A 8 -14.30 -7.79 -10.11
C ARG A 8 -14.86 -6.84 -11.17
N VAL A 9 -14.11 -5.79 -11.53
CA VAL A 9 -14.54 -4.82 -12.56
C VAL A 9 -14.67 -5.50 -13.92
N MET A 10 -13.77 -6.41 -14.28
CA MET A 10 -13.87 -7.19 -15.52
C MET A 10 -15.12 -8.07 -15.55
N MET A 11 -15.48 -8.70 -14.43
CA MET A 11 -16.66 -9.57 -14.35
C MET A 11 -17.98 -8.80 -14.30
N GLU A 12 -18.04 -7.73 -13.51
CA GLU A 12 -19.26 -6.94 -13.30
C GLU A 12 -19.55 -6.00 -14.49
N ASP A 13 -18.55 -5.26 -14.95
CA ASP A 13 -18.72 -4.26 -16.00
C ASP A 13 -18.42 -4.80 -17.41
N LYS A 14 -17.92 -6.05 -17.53
CA LYS A 14 -17.54 -6.70 -18.80
C LYS A 14 -16.57 -5.88 -19.65
N LEU A 15 -15.70 -5.12 -18.98
CA LEU A 15 -14.69 -4.29 -19.64
C LEU A 15 -13.48 -5.12 -20.07
N PRO A 16 -12.81 -4.74 -21.17
CA PRO A 16 -11.53 -5.33 -21.54
C PRO A 16 -10.47 -5.04 -20.46
N PRO A 17 -9.43 -5.89 -20.33
CA PRO A 17 -8.48 -5.85 -19.21
C PRO A 17 -7.88 -4.47 -18.94
N LYS A 18 -7.52 -3.73 -20.00
CA LYS A 18 -6.91 -2.40 -19.88
C LYS A 18 -7.88 -1.38 -19.26
N GLU A 19 -9.11 -1.31 -19.75
CA GLU A 19 -10.12 -0.36 -19.25
C GLU A 19 -10.57 -0.74 -17.83
N ALA A 20 -10.64 -2.04 -17.54
CA ALA A 20 -10.93 -2.52 -16.20
C ALA A 20 -9.82 -2.14 -15.20
N THR A 21 -8.55 -2.23 -15.59
CA THR A 21 -7.43 -1.76 -14.77
C THR A 21 -7.53 -0.26 -14.51
N GLU A 22 -7.73 0.57 -15.54
CA GLU A 22 -7.83 2.03 -15.37
C GLU A 22 -8.98 2.41 -14.42
N LYS A 23 -10.16 1.81 -14.61
CA LYS A 23 -11.32 2.03 -13.72
C LYS A 23 -11.05 1.51 -12.30
N SER A 24 -10.45 0.33 -12.16
CA SER A 24 -10.08 -0.26 -10.88
C SER A 24 -9.10 0.62 -10.10
N MET A 25 -8.03 1.11 -10.75
CA MET A 25 -7.05 2.00 -10.12
C MET A 25 -7.68 3.30 -9.65
N SER A 26 -8.59 3.90 -10.43
CA SER A 26 -9.29 5.11 -10.01
C SER A 26 -10.10 4.93 -8.72
N GLN A 27 -10.59 3.72 -8.45
CA GLN A 27 -11.34 3.39 -7.23
C GLN A 27 -10.44 3.16 -6.02
N ILE A 28 -9.29 2.49 -6.20
CA ILE A 28 -8.47 2.01 -5.08
C ILE A 28 -7.19 2.82 -4.83
N GLN A 29 -6.73 3.64 -5.79
CA GLN A 29 -5.49 4.40 -5.66
C GLN A 29 -5.49 5.29 -4.42
N GLY A 30 -6.59 6.01 -4.16
CA GLY A 30 -6.74 6.82 -2.96
C GLY A 30 -6.69 6.00 -1.67
N ALA A 31 -7.31 4.81 -1.67
CA ALA A 31 -7.27 3.90 -0.53
C ALA A 31 -5.87 3.34 -0.27
N LEU A 32 -5.11 2.98 -1.31
CA LEU A 32 -3.73 2.50 -1.21
C LEU A 32 -2.80 3.55 -0.58
N VAL A 33 -2.89 4.80 -1.04
CA VAL A 33 -2.12 5.92 -0.47
C VAL A 33 -2.55 6.20 0.96
N GLY A 34 -3.87 6.17 1.25
CA GLY A 34 -4.40 6.35 2.59
C GLY A 34 -3.88 5.31 3.58
N ILE A 35 -3.90 4.03 3.21
CA ILE A 35 -3.36 2.93 4.04
C ILE A 35 -1.87 3.14 4.29
N ALA A 36 -1.10 3.51 3.26
CA ALA A 36 0.33 3.80 3.40
C ALA A 36 0.57 4.91 4.45
N MET A 37 -0.17 6.01 4.35
CA MET A 37 -0.05 7.15 5.25
C MET A 37 -0.43 6.81 6.70
N VAL A 38 -1.53 6.07 6.89
CA VAL A 38 -1.97 5.65 8.24
C VAL A 38 -0.94 4.73 8.87
N LEU A 39 -0.42 3.76 8.12
CA LEU A 39 0.60 2.85 8.63
C LEU A 39 1.91 3.60 8.94
N SER A 40 2.34 4.50 8.05
CA SER A 40 3.48 5.39 8.34
C SER A 40 3.26 6.19 9.63
N ALA A 41 2.07 6.76 9.84
CA ALA A 41 1.75 7.49 11.06
C ALA A 41 1.80 6.64 12.34
N VAL A 42 1.52 5.33 12.24
CA VAL A 42 1.60 4.39 13.38
C VAL A 42 3.04 3.93 13.63
N PHE A 43 3.79 3.60 12.58
CA PHE A 43 5.12 2.99 12.72
C PHE A 43 6.25 4.01 12.91
N ILE A 44 6.16 5.21 12.33
CA ILE A 44 7.20 6.25 12.45
C ILE A 44 7.42 6.68 13.91
N PRO A 45 6.40 6.96 14.74
CA PRO A 45 6.59 7.32 16.15
C PRO A 45 7.37 6.27 16.96
N MET A 46 7.21 4.98 16.64
CA MET A 46 7.92 3.90 17.33
C MET A 46 9.45 3.96 17.13
N ALA A 47 9.93 4.59 16.05
CA ALA A 47 11.36 4.78 15.81
C ALA A 47 12.02 5.83 16.73
N PHE A 48 11.22 6.65 17.42
CA PHE A 48 11.70 7.71 18.32
C PHE A 48 11.75 7.29 19.79
N PHE A 49 11.37 6.05 20.12
CA PHE A 49 11.48 5.54 21.48
C PHE A 49 12.95 5.41 21.89
N GLY A 50 13.28 5.88 23.09
CA GLY A 50 14.61 5.79 23.68
C GLY A 50 14.87 4.47 24.40
N GLY A 51 16.12 4.28 24.83
CA GLY A 51 16.55 3.09 25.58
C GLY A 51 16.86 1.87 24.70
N SER A 52 17.25 0.76 25.34
CA SER A 52 17.59 -0.50 24.66
C SER A 52 16.41 -1.09 23.89
N THR A 53 15.19 -1.02 24.46
CA THR A 53 13.96 -1.47 23.80
C THR A 53 13.62 -0.60 22.58
N GLY A 54 13.91 0.71 22.63
CA GLY A 54 13.72 1.63 21.52
C GLY A 54 14.57 1.29 20.28
N ALA A 55 15.79 0.76 20.48
CA ALA A 55 16.64 0.32 19.38
C ALA A 55 16.01 -0.85 18.59
N ILE A 56 15.35 -1.79 19.29
CA ILE A 56 14.63 -2.90 18.66
C ILE A 56 13.42 -2.38 17.88
N TYR A 57 12.62 -1.49 18.48
CA TYR A 57 11.48 -0.87 17.80
C TYR A 57 11.89 -0.10 16.55
N ARG A 58 13.04 0.59 16.58
CA ARG A 58 13.58 1.30 15.43
C ARG A 58 13.93 0.37 14.27
N GLN A 59 14.50 -0.80 14.54
CA GLN A 59 14.79 -1.80 13.50
C GLN A 59 13.52 -2.32 12.83
N PHE A 60 12.50 -2.68 13.62
CA PHE A 60 11.21 -3.12 13.10
C PHE A 60 10.50 -2.01 12.34
N SER A 61 10.42 -0.82 12.91
CA SER A 61 9.75 0.34 12.33
C SER A 61 10.33 0.69 10.95
N ILE A 62 11.66 0.83 10.84
CA ILE A 62 12.30 1.19 9.56
C ILE A 62 12.06 0.10 8.51
N THR A 63 12.15 -1.17 8.90
CA THR A 63 11.94 -2.30 7.98
C THR A 63 10.50 -2.32 7.46
N ILE A 64 9.52 -2.14 8.35
CA ILE A 64 8.10 -2.14 7.98
C ILE A 64 7.76 -0.93 7.11
N VAL A 65 8.20 0.27 7.51
CA VAL A 65 7.93 1.51 6.74
C VAL A 65 8.54 1.43 5.34
N SER A 66 9.78 0.95 5.21
CA SER A 66 10.42 0.79 3.91
C SER A 66 9.75 -0.28 3.04
N ALA A 67 9.40 -1.44 3.60
CA ALA A 67 8.67 -2.49 2.90
C ALA A 67 7.29 -2.02 2.42
N MET A 68 6.55 -1.28 3.25
CA MET A 68 5.23 -0.73 2.88
C MET A 68 5.34 0.34 1.80
N ALA A 69 6.31 1.25 1.91
CA ALA A 69 6.54 2.27 0.88
C ALA A 69 6.85 1.63 -0.47
N LEU A 70 7.72 0.62 -0.50
CA LEU A 70 8.01 -0.16 -1.71
C LEU A 70 6.77 -0.91 -2.21
N SER A 71 5.97 -1.51 -1.33
CA SER A 71 4.75 -2.22 -1.71
C SER A 71 3.74 -1.31 -2.40
N VAL A 72 3.54 -0.10 -1.89
CA VAL A 72 2.63 0.89 -2.49
C VAL A 72 3.18 1.39 -3.81
N LEU A 73 4.49 1.63 -3.91
CA LEU A 73 5.13 2.03 -5.16
C LEU A 73 4.96 0.96 -6.25
N VAL A 74 5.16 -0.32 -5.91
CA VAL A 74 4.93 -1.45 -6.83
C VAL A 74 3.45 -1.57 -7.19
N ALA A 75 2.54 -1.38 -6.24
CA ALA A 75 1.10 -1.40 -6.46
C ALA A 75 0.62 -0.32 -7.44
N LEU A 76 1.31 0.83 -7.48
CA LEU A 76 0.95 1.97 -8.34
C LEU A 76 1.67 1.99 -9.69
N ILE A 77 2.84 1.33 -9.81
CA ILE A 77 3.67 1.41 -11.02
C ILE A 77 3.70 0.10 -11.81
N LEU A 78 3.86 -1.04 -11.14
CA LEU A 78 4.10 -2.34 -11.80
C LEU A 78 2.85 -3.23 -11.85
N THR A 79 1.97 -3.08 -10.87
CA THR A 79 0.76 -3.93 -10.71
C THR A 79 -0.43 -3.52 -11.58
N PRO A 80 -0.64 -2.23 -11.94
CA PRO A 80 -1.64 -1.85 -12.94
C PRO A 80 -1.27 -2.38 -14.32
#